data_AF-A0A7T1MAC4-F1
#
_entry.id   AF-A0A7T1MAC4-F1
#
_cell.length_a   1.000
_cell.length_b   1.000
_cell.length_c   1.000
_cell.angle_alpha   90.00
_cell.angle_beta   90.00
_cell.angle_gamma   90.00
#
_symmetry.space_group_name_H-M   'P 1'
#
loop_
_entity.id
_entity.type
_entity.pdbx_description
1 polymer ?
#
loop_
_entity_poly.entity_id
_entity_poly.type
_entity_poly.pdbx_seq_one_letter_code
_entity_poly.pdbx_strand_id
1 'polypeptide(L)' 'MASLSPCWPCCPIRIVSVHLLDAAGQLLRVLFLDREGHISPQPHYVPRTEALILASNQQIVLGTQAQVRVL' A
#
# COMPACT_ATOMS: atom_id res chain seq x y z
N MET A 1 25.51 -19.71 -27.35
CA MET A 1 25.70 -18.41 -26.66
C MET A 1 24.86 -18.44 -25.41
N ALA A 2 25.52 -18.26 -24.27
CA ALA A 2 25.00 -18.62 -22.96
C ALA A 2 23.95 -17.63 -22.42
N SER A 3 22.98 -18.21 -21.71
CA SER A 3 22.32 -17.65 -20.53
C SER A 3 21.60 -16.31 -20.69
N LEU A 4 20.30 -16.36 -21.00
CA LEU A 4 19.34 -15.36 -20.53
C LEU A 4 19.35 -15.38 -19.00
N SER A 5 20.11 -14.48 -18.39
CA SER A 5 20.05 -14.26 -16.95
C SER A 5 18.61 -13.90 -16.56
N PRO A 6 17.96 -14.61 -15.61
CA PRO A 6 16.70 -14.15 -15.07
C PRO A 6 17.02 -12.97 -14.16
N CYS A 7 16.90 -11.74 -14.68
CA CYS A 7 17.00 -10.53 -13.85
C CYS A 7 15.77 -10.45 -12.94
N TRP A 8 15.76 -11.24 -11.87
CA TRP A 8 14.93 -11.00 -10.69
C TRP A 8 15.67 -10.03 -9.76
N PRO A 9 14.93 -9.08 -9.15
CA PRO A 9 13.76 -9.42 -8.35
C PRO A 9 12.46 -8.95 -9.01
N CYS A 10 11.85 -9.74 -9.91
CA CYS A 10 10.58 -9.38 -10.56
C CYS A 10 9.35 -9.58 -9.66
N CYS A 11 9.45 -9.34 -8.36
CA CYS A 11 8.29 -9.35 -7.45
C CYS A 11 8.52 -8.43 -6.26
N PRO A 12 8.17 -7.14 -6.34
CA PRO A 12 7.88 -6.37 -5.15
C PRO A 12 6.37 -6.24 -5.09
N ILE A 13 5.70 -7.38 -4.91
CA ILE A 13 4.32 -7.35 -4.48
C ILE A 13 4.31 -6.69 -3.09
N ARG A 14 3.42 -5.72 -2.91
CA ARG A 14 3.29 -4.90 -1.70
C ARG A 14 1.86 -4.93 -1.21
N ILE A 15 1.68 -4.56 0.04
CA ILE A 15 0.36 -4.35 0.64
C ILE A 15 0.25 -2.86 0.99
N VAL A 16 -0.88 -2.24 0.66
CA VAL A 16 -1.16 -0.86 1.10
C VAL A 16 -2.05 -0.91 2.33
N SER A 17 -1.55 -0.38 3.44
CA SER A 17 -2.29 -0.29 4.70
C SER A 17 -2.56 1.17 5.08
N VAL A 18 -3.77 1.45 5.53
CA VAL A 18 -4.22 2.76 6.01
C VAL A 18 -4.37 2.70 7.52
N HIS A 19 -3.56 3.47 8.24
CA HIS A 19 -3.60 3.61 9.68
C HIS A 19 -4.48 4.80 10.03
N LEU A 20 -5.68 4.56 10.54
CA LEU A 20 -6.57 5.61 11.02
C LEU A 20 -6.09 6.08 12.39
N LEU A 21 -5.99 7.39 12.56
CA LEU A 21 -5.51 8.02 13.78
C LEU A 21 -6.65 8.76 14.48
N ASP A 22 -6.62 8.81 15.80
CA ASP A 22 -7.49 9.70 16.58
C ASP A 22 -6.97 11.14 16.57
N ALA A 23 -7.69 12.04 17.25
CA ALA A 23 -7.30 13.44 17.36
C ALA A 23 -5.96 13.67 18.10
N ALA A 24 -5.52 12.70 18.91
CA ALA A 24 -4.22 12.71 19.59
C ALA A 24 -3.11 12.04 18.76
N GLY A 25 -3.42 11.60 17.53
CA GLY A 25 -2.49 10.89 16.65
C GLY A 25 -2.26 9.43 17.02
N GLN A 26 -3.08 8.86 17.91
CA GLN A 26 -2.98 7.45 18.30
C GLN A 26 -3.64 6.55 17.27
N LEU A 27 -3.07 5.37 17.07
CA LEU A 27 -3.62 4.38 16.13
C LEU A 27 -4.96 3.84 16.62
N LEU A 28 -6.03 4.10 15.87
CA LEU A 28 -7.36 3.53 16.11
C LEU A 28 -7.54 2.19 15.42
N ARG A 29 -7.18 2.13 14.14
CA ARG A 29 -7.43 0.96 13.30
C ARG A 29 -6.48 0.90 12.12
N VAL A 30 -6.17 -0.31 11.67
CA VAL A 30 -5.49 -0.57 10.40
C VAL A 30 -6.49 -1.15 9.41
N LEU A 31 -6.53 -0.58 8.21
CA LEU A 31 -7.31 -1.03 7.07
C LEU A 31 -6.38 -1.38 5.92
N PHE A 32 -6.83 -2.21 4.99
CA PHE A 32 -6.08 -2.53 3.78
C PHE A 32 -6.82 -2.01 2.55
N LEU A 33 -6.08 -1.77 1.47
CA LEU A 33 -6.66 -1.41 0.18
C LEU A 33 -6.55 -2.57 -0.80
N ASP A 34 -7.56 -2.71 -1.66
CA ASP A 34 -7.48 -3.51 -2.88
C ASP A 34 -6.74 -2.76 -4.01
N ARG A 35 -6.74 -3.36 -5.22
CA ARG A 35 -6.03 -2.81 -6.39
C ARG A 35 -6.68 -1.55 -6.93
N GLU A 36 -7.98 -1.41 -6.68
CA GLU A 36 -8.82 -0.31 -7.10
C GLU A 36 -8.75 0.85 -6.08
N GLY A 37 -8.19 0.60 -4.89
CA GLY A 37 -8.04 1.58 -3.82
C GLY A 37 -9.23 1.63 -2.86
N HIS A 38 -10.10 0.63 -2.87
CA HIS A 38 -11.19 0.48 -1.91
C HIS A 38 -10.72 -0.23 -0.64
N ILE A 39 -11.44 0.03 0.46
CA ILE A 39 -11.17 -0.62 1.74
C ILE A 39 -11.53 -2.11 1.63
N SER A 40 -10.57 -2.95 1.99
CA SER A 40 -10.71 -4.39 2.04
C SER A 40 -10.51 -4.93 3.46
N PRO A 41 -11.26 -5.98 3.86
CA PRO A 41 -11.03 -6.68 5.12
C PRO A 41 -9.73 -7.50 5.12
N GLN A 42 -9.15 -7.77 3.95
CA GLN A 42 -7.93 -8.57 3.78
C GLN A 42 -6.85 -7.78 3.00
N PRO A 43 -5.56 -8.02 3.28
CA PRO A 43 -4.49 -7.40 2.53
C PRO A 43 -4.49 -7.89 1.08
N HIS A 44 -4.32 -6.96 0.15
CA HIS A 44 -4.15 -7.30 -1.26
C HIS A 44 -2.73 -7.07 -1.72
N TYR A 45 -2.28 -8.03 -2.50
CA TYR A 45 -0.99 -8.06 -3.15
C TYR A 45 -1.03 -7.26 -4.45
N VAL A 46 -0.31 -6.13 -4.45
CA VAL A 46 -0.25 -5.19 -5.57
C VAL A 46 1.20 -4.97 -6.06
N PRO A 47 1.44 -4.80 -7.37
CA PRO A 47 2.76 -4.41 -7.86
C PRO A 47 3.25 -3.12 -7.21
N ARG A 48 4.54 -3.04 -6.86
CA ARG A 48 5.13 -1.87 -6.17
C ARG A 48 4.76 -0.53 -6.75
N THR A 49 4.82 -0.38 -8.08
CA THR A 49 4.52 0.89 -8.74
C THR A 49 3.08 1.31 -8.47
N GLU A 50 2.14 0.38 -8.60
CA GLU A 50 0.72 0.60 -8.27
C GLU A 50 0.55 0.91 -6.78
N ALA A 51 1.22 0.15 -5.90
CA ALA A 51 1.18 0.36 -4.45
C ALA A 51 1.59 1.77 -4.04
N LEU A 52 2.65 2.30 -4.64
CA LEU A 52 3.17 3.64 -4.37
C LEU A 52 2.20 4.73 -4.85
N ILE A 53 1.60 4.55 -6.04
CA ILE A 53 0.60 5.47 -6.59
C ILE A 53 -0.65 5.48 -5.71
N LEU A 54 -1.18 4.29 -5.37
CA LEU A 54 -2.34 4.15 -4.49
C LEU A 54 -2.07 4.80 -3.13
N ALA A 55 -0.93 4.51 -2.51
CA ALA A 55 -0.58 5.08 -1.22
C ALA A 55 -0.48 6.61 -1.25
N SER A 56 0.17 7.16 -2.29
CA SER A 56 0.29 8.62 -2.47
C SER A 56 -1.08 9.28 -2.63
N ASN A 57 -1.94 8.73 -3.49
CA ASN A 57 -3.28 9.27 -3.72
C ASN A 57 -4.13 9.23 -2.45
N GLN A 58 -4.07 8.13 -1.72
CA GLN A 58 -4.85 7.94 -0.51
C GLN A 58 -4.36 8.83 0.63
N GLN A 59 -3.05 9.07 0.74
CA GLN A 59 -2.51 10.02 1.70
C GLN A 59 -3.00 11.45 1.44
N ILE A 60 -3.15 11.84 0.16
CA ILE A 60 -3.72 13.14 -0.23
C ILE A 60 -5.21 13.22 0.14
N VAL A 61 -5.98 12.17 -0.16
CA VAL A 61 -7.44 12.15 0.08
C VAL A 61 -7.77 12.12 1.57
N LEU A 62 -7.06 11.32 2.36
CA LEU A 62 -7.35 11.13 3.79
C LEU A 62 -6.69 12.19 4.68
N GLY A 63 -5.69 12.91 4.16
CA GLY A 63 -5.02 13.99 4.89
C GLY A 63 -4.34 13.51 6.17
N THR A 64 -4.38 14.33 7.21
CA THR A 64 -3.67 14.08 8.48
C THR A 64 -4.35 13.06 9.39
N GLN A 65 -5.59 12.67 9.10
CA GLN A 65 -6.36 11.70 9.89
C GLN A 65 -5.96 10.25 9.61
N ALA A 66 -5.14 10.02 8.58
CA ALA A 66 -4.63 8.71 8.28
C ALA A 66 -3.16 8.74 7.87
N GLN A 67 -2.46 7.67 8.20
CA GLN A 67 -1.13 7.40 7.67
C GLN A 67 -1.19 6.20 6.73
N VAL A 68 -0.86 6.40 5.46
CA VAL A 68 -0.84 5.33 4.47
C VAL A 68 0.58 4.77 4.36
N ARG A 69 0.70 3.43 4.41
CA ARG A 69 1.97 2.72 4.38
C ARG A 69 1.97 1.66 3.29
N VAL A 70 3.12 1.47 2.66
CA VAL A 70 3.38 0.39 1.68
C VAL A 70 4.31 -0.61 2.35
N LEU A 71 3.82 -1.84 2.55
CA LEU A 71 4.52 -2.96 3.20
C LEU A 71 5.13 -3.88 2.14
#